data_AF-A0A941S1X6-F1
#
_entry.id   AF-A0A941S1X6-F1
#
_cell.length_a   1.000
_cell.length_b   1.000
_cell.length_c   1.000
_cell.angle_alpha   90.00
_cell.angle_beta   90.00
_cell.angle_gamma   90.00
#
_symmetry.space_group_name_H-M   'P 1'
#
loop_
_entity.id
_entity.type
_entity.pdbx_description
1 polymer ?
#
loop_
_entity_poly.entity_id
_entity_poly.type
_entity_poly.pdbx_seq_one_letter_code
_entity_poly.pdbx_strand_id
1 'polypeptide(L)'
;MNLRRFNAAGLVAMRNALQAMRSAPGASPPHALLEDSALTEVVTPPRPVLVAPLNTKGDAARLLQDLLQGLPVDDVARDAGLWTWLALHYFDAVCPMEAGQRTVRNDYHYVFEPENPRHYYRHLLFISWRVLIV
;
A
#
# COMPACT_ATOMS: atom_id res chain seq x y z
N MET A 1 5.37 -9.65 -10.50
CA MET A 1 3.93 -9.36 -10.70
C MET A 1 3.77 -7.99 -11.36
N ASN A 2 2.62 -7.72 -12.00
CA ASN A 2 2.30 -6.37 -12.48
C ASN A 2 1.72 -5.52 -11.34
N LEU A 3 1.81 -4.19 -11.49
CA LEU A 3 1.15 -3.24 -10.62
C LEU A 3 -0.36 -3.41 -10.72
N ARG A 4 -0.99 -3.52 -9.56
CA ARG A 4 -2.43 -3.66 -9.42
C ARG A 4 -2.93 -2.63 -8.39
N ARG A 5 -4.24 -2.48 -8.35
CA ARG A 5 -4.95 -1.70 -7.32
C ARG A 5 -6.08 -2.54 -6.77
N PHE A 6 -6.41 -2.34 -5.49
CA PHE A 6 -7.62 -2.94 -4.95
C PHE A 6 -8.87 -2.27 -5.51
N ASN A 7 -9.89 -3.08 -5.82
CA ASN A 7 -11.24 -2.59 -6.03
C ASN A 7 -11.94 -2.40 -4.67
N ALA A 8 -13.24 -2.06 -4.68
CA ALA A 8 -14.00 -1.86 -3.44
C ALA A 8 -13.99 -3.10 -2.51
N ALA A 9 -14.12 -4.31 -3.07
CA ALA A 9 -14.06 -5.55 -2.30
C ALA A 9 -12.65 -5.80 -1.73
N GLY A 10 -11.61 -5.50 -2.51
CA GLY A 10 -10.22 -5.57 -2.06
C GLY A 10 -9.90 -4.66 -0.88
N LEU A 11 -10.44 -3.42 -0.88
CA LEU A 11 -10.30 -2.49 0.25
C LEU A 11 -10.95 -3.03 1.53
N VAL A 12 -12.12 -3.69 1.40
CA VAL A 12 -12.78 -4.35 2.54
C VAL A 12 -11.95 -5.55 3.02
N ALA A 13 -11.45 -6.37 2.11
CA ALA A 13 -10.60 -7.52 2.43
C ALA A 13 -9.31 -7.08 3.16
N MET A 14 -8.69 -5.98 2.74
CA MET A 14 -7.51 -5.42 3.41
C MET A 14 -7.81 -4.95 4.85
N ARG A 15 -8.94 -4.29 5.09
CA ARG A 15 -9.35 -3.91 6.46
C ARG A 15 -9.55 -5.14 7.36
N ASN A 16 -10.22 -6.17 6.84
CA ASN A 16 -10.42 -7.41 7.56
C ASN A 16 -9.09 -8.12 7.86
N ALA A 17 -8.15 -8.11 6.91
CA ALA A 17 -6.81 -8.62 7.08
C ALA A 17 -6.04 -7.88 8.20
N LEU A 18 -6.06 -6.54 8.21
CA LEU A 18 -5.43 -5.74 9.27
C LEU A 18 -6.00 -6.07 10.64
N GLN A 19 -7.33 -6.23 10.73
CA GLN A 19 -7.98 -6.61 11.98
C GLN A 19 -7.54 -8.00 12.44
N ALA A 20 -7.50 -8.99 11.54
CA ALA A 20 -7.02 -10.33 11.86
C ALA A 20 -5.55 -10.33 12.33
N MET A 21 -4.69 -9.54 11.68
CA MET A 21 -3.27 -9.43 12.07
C MET A 21 -3.08 -8.76 13.44
N ARG A 22 -3.95 -7.82 13.84
CA ARG A 22 -3.94 -7.30 15.22
C ARG A 22 -4.26 -8.36 16.26
N SER A 23 -5.15 -9.30 15.92
CA SER A 23 -5.50 -10.43 16.78
C SER A 23 -4.48 -11.57 16.75
N ALA A 24 -3.65 -11.65 15.70
CA ALA A 24 -2.59 -12.64 15.55
C ALA A 24 -1.27 -11.97 15.07
N PRO A 25 -0.53 -11.29 15.97
CA PRO A 25 0.63 -10.47 15.60
C PRO A 25 1.79 -11.18 14.89
N GLY A 26 1.88 -12.51 15.02
CA GLY A 26 2.90 -13.33 14.33
C GLY A 26 2.46 -13.85 12.96
N ALA A 27 1.23 -13.54 12.51
CA ALA A 27 0.74 -13.98 11.22
C ALA A 27 1.53 -13.34 10.07
N SER A 28 1.69 -14.10 8.98
CA SER A 28 2.24 -13.57 7.74
C SER A 28 1.24 -12.63 7.06
N PRO A 29 1.71 -11.59 6.34
CA PRO A 29 0.82 -10.72 5.58
C PRO A 29 0.07 -11.53 4.50
N PRO A 30 -1.21 -11.26 4.24
CA PRO A 30 -2.01 -12.04 3.31
C PRO A 30 -1.73 -11.63 1.84
N HIS A 31 -0.51 -11.89 1.37
CA HIS A 31 -0.09 -11.53 0.00
C HIS A 31 -0.93 -12.17 -1.10
N ALA A 32 -1.68 -13.25 -0.81
CA ALA A 32 -2.64 -13.83 -1.75
C ALA A 32 -3.69 -12.81 -2.25
N LEU A 33 -4.05 -11.81 -1.43
CA LEU A 33 -5.00 -10.75 -1.84
C LEU A 33 -4.46 -9.89 -2.99
N LEU A 34 -3.13 -9.81 -3.15
CA LEU A 34 -2.50 -8.95 -4.17
C LEU A 34 -2.79 -9.42 -5.60
N GLU A 35 -3.05 -10.71 -5.79
CA GLU A 35 -3.20 -11.35 -7.11
C GLU A 35 -4.64 -11.80 -7.40
N ASP A 36 -5.52 -11.75 -6.41
CA ASP A 36 -6.92 -12.14 -6.56
C ASP A 36 -7.65 -11.17 -7.51
N SER A 37 -8.07 -11.69 -8.67
CA SER A 37 -8.82 -10.93 -9.68
C SER A 37 -10.19 -10.44 -9.22
N ALA A 38 -10.78 -11.05 -8.19
CA ALA A 38 -12.02 -10.57 -7.59
C ALA A 38 -11.80 -9.34 -6.70
N LEU A 39 -10.57 -9.13 -6.23
CA LEU A 39 -10.20 -8.06 -5.31
C LEU A 39 -9.36 -6.96 -5.97
N THR A 40 -8.75 -7.24 -7.12
CA THR A 40 -7.74 -6.37 -7.73
C THR A 40 -7.89 -6.20 -9.23
N GLU A 41 -7.52 -5.02 -9.70
CA GLU A 41 -7.45 -4.65 -11.11
C GLU A 41 -6.00 -4.32 -11.52
N VAL A 42 -5.61 -4.67 -12.73
CA VAL A 42 -4.28 -4.30 -13.27
C VAL A 42 -4.27 -2.81 -13.60
N VAL A 43 -3.26 -2.09 -13.12
CA VAL A 43 -3.06 -0.68 -13.49
C VAL A 43 -2.62 -0.61 -14.95
N THR A 44 -3.27 0.26 -15.72
CA THR A 44 -2.98 0.44 -17.15
C THR A 44 -2.16 1.72 -17.37
N PRO A 45 -1.07 1.69 -18.16
CA PRO A 45 -0.49 0.52 -18.81
C PRO A 45 0.16 -0.46 -17.81
N PRO A 46 0.14 -1.78 -18.10
CA PRO A 46 0.78 -2.78 -17.25
C PRO A 46 2.25 -2.45 -17.03
N ARG A 47 2.67 -2.48 -15.77
CA ARG A 47 4.06 -2.22 -15.37
C ARG A 47 4.48 -3.19 -14.29
N PRO A 48 5.70 -3.76 -14.35
CA PRO A 48 6.18 -4.67 -13.33
C PRO A 48 6.40 -3.93 -12.01
N VAL A 49 6.01 -4.56 -10.90
CA VAL A 49 6.37 -4.09 -9.55
C VAL A 49 7.62 -4.83 -9.10
N LEU A 50 8.59 -4.07 -8.61
CA LEU A 50 9.82 -4.60 -8.04
C LEU A 50 9.61 -5.01 -6.59
N VAL A 51 10.38 -6.00 -6.15
CA VAL A 51 10.54 -6.31 -4.72
C VAL A 51 11.86 -5.68 -4.31
N ALA A 52 11.80 -4.55 -3.62
CA ALA A 52 12.97 -3.85 -3.12
C ALA A 52 12.78 -3.48 -1.65
N PRO A 53 13.85 -3.52 -0.83
CA PRO A 53 13.77 -3.11 0.56
C PRO A 53 13.53 -1.60 0.65
N LEU A 54 12.49 -1.19 1.39
CA LEU A 54 12.23 0.21 1.72
C LEU A 54 12.82 0.53 3.10
N ASN A 55 14.15 0.63 3.17
CA ASN A 55 14.86 0.86 4.43
C ASN A 55 14.61 2.27 5.00
N THR A 56 14.45 3.25 4.12
CA THR A 56 14.19 4.65 4.49
C THR A 56 12.97 5.21 3.75
N LYS A 57 12.41 6.29 4.29
CA LYS A 57 11.37 7.06 3.59
C LYS A 57 11.83 7.59 2.23
N GLY A 58 13.13 7.89 2.09
CA GLY A 58 13.72 8.34 0.83
C GLY A 58 13.80 7.23 -0.22
N ASP A 59 14.07 5.98 0.20
CA ASP A 59 14.04 4.82 -0.69
C ASP A 59 12.63 4.58 -1.21
N ALA A 60 11.63 4.62 -0.31
CA ALA A 60 10.22 4.55 -0.69
C ALA A 60 9.84 5.67 -1.67
N ALA A 61 10.25 6.92 -1.39
CA ALA A 61 9.94 8.04 -2.25
C ALA A 61 10.48 7.85 -3.68
N ARG A 62 11.78 7.53 -3.83
CA ARG A 62 12.40 7.30 -5.15
C ARG A 62 11.76 6.14 -5.89
N LEU A 63 11.60 4.99 -5.23
CA LEU A 63 11.01 3.82 -5.84
C LEU A 63 9.58 4.10 -6.34
N LEU A 64 8.78 4.79 -5.53
CA LEU A 64 7.39 5.09 -5.88
C LEU A 64 7.30 6.12 -7.00
N GLN A 65 8.22 7.09 -7.07
CA GLN A 65 8.31 8.01 -8.20
C GLN A 65 8.58 7.26 -9.51
N ASP A 66 9.61 6.42 -9.52
CA ASP A 66 9.99 5.66 -10.72
C ASP A 66 8.87 4.69 -11.15
N LEU A 67 8.26 3.98 -10.19
CA LEU A 67 7.18 3.03 -10.46
C LEU A 67 5.93 3.70 -11.04
N LEU A 68 5.59 4.90 -10.55
CA LEU A 68 4.36 5.61 -10.92
C LEU A 68 4.58 6.66 -12.01
N GLN A 69 5.80 6.79 -12.52
CA GLN A 69 6.15 7.70 -13.60
C GLN A 69 5.24 7.48 -14.83
N GLY A 70 4.79 8.58 -15.42
CA GLY A 70 3.93 8.56 -16.61
C GLY A 70 2.45 8.26 -16.35
N LEU A 71 2.04 8.01 -15.11
CA LEU A 71 0.62 8.04 -14.72
C LEU A 71 0.20 9.49 -14.40
N PRO A 72 -1.07 9.88 -14.63
CA PRO A 72 -1.55 11.18 -14.23
C PRO A 72 -1.43 11.37 -12.70
N VAL A 73 -0.74 12.43 -12.28
CA VAL A 73 -0.43 12.69 -10.88
C VAL A 73 -1.69 12.78 -10.02
N ASP A 74 -2.74 13.45 -10.52
CA ASP A 74 -4.00 13.60 -9.80
C ASP A 74 -4.74 12.26 -9.61
N ASP A 75 -4.71 11.40 -10.62
CA ASP A 75 -5.32 10.07 -10.54
C ASP A 75 -4.59 9.22 -9.51
N VAL A 76 -3.25 9.20 -9.56
CA VAL A 76 -2.42 8.51 -8.57
C VAL A 76 -2.68 9.06 -7.18
N ALA A 77 -2.74 10.38 -6.99
CA ALA A 77 -2.93 11.00 -5.70
C ALA A 77 -4.30 10.69 -5.06
N ARG A 78 -5.30 10.31 -5.87
CA ARG A 78 -6.66 9.99 -5.42
C ARG A 78 -6.96 8.48 -5.41
N ASP A 79 -6.06 7.62 -5.89
CA ASP A 79 -6.32 6.19 -6.02
C ASP A 79 -6.14 5.44 -4.69
N ALA A 80 -7.24 5.30 -3.93
CA ALA A 80 -7.31 4.52 -2.70
C ALA A 80 -6.85 3.06 -2.88
N GLY A 81 -7.23 2.44 -4.01
CA GLY A 81 -6.92 1.06 -4.32
C GLY A 81 -5.43 0.82 -4.52
N LEU A 82 -4.77 1.74 -5.25
CA LEU A 82 -3.35 1.70 -5.55
C LEU A 82 -2.51 1.82 -4.28
N TRP A 83 -2.77 2.86 -3.49
CA TRP A 83 -1.98 3.11 -2.27
C TRP A 83 -2.14 2.01 -1.24
N THR A 84 -3.36 1.48 -1.09
CA THR A 84 -3.65 0.37 -0.19
C THR A 84 -3.00 -0.94 -0.68
N TRP A 85 -3.01 -1.19 -1.99
CA TRP A 85 -2.34 -2.35 -2.58
C TRP A 85 -0.83 -2.30 -2.39
N LEU A 86 -0.21 -1.13 -2.62
CA LEU A 86 1.21 -0.91 -2.39
C LEU A 86 1.58 -1.11 -0.91
N ALA A 87 0.72 -0.68 0.02
CA ALA A 87 0.94 -0.88 1.45
C ALA A 87 0.98 -2.37 1.82
N LEU A 88 0.14 -3.21 1.19
CA LEU A 88 0.21 -4.67 1.39
C LEU A 88 1.42 -5.29 0.68
N HIS A 89 1.75 -4.86 -0.54
CA HIS A 89 2.91 -5.38 -1.27
C HIS A 89 4.23 -5.12 -0.52
N TYR A 90 4.35 -3.95 0.12
CA TYR A 90 5.52 -3.58 0.93
C TYR A 90 5.24 -3.69 2.44
N PHE A 91 4.33 -4.58 2.86
CA PHE A 91 3.88 -4.64 4.26
C PHE A 91 5.03 -4.88 5.25
N ASP A 92 6.02 -5.68 4.86
CA ASP A 92 7.21 -5.96 5.66
C ASP A 92 8.07 -4.73 5.93
N ALA A 93 8.06 -3.74 5.03
CA ALA A 93 8.78 -2.50 5.26
C ALA A 93 7.96 -1.49 6.07
N VAL A 94 6.65 -1.41 5.85
CA VAL A 94 5.78 -0.43 6.55
C VAL A 94 5.31 -0.90 7.93
N CYS A 95 5.35 -2.20 8.19
CA CYS A 95 4.96 -2.83 9.44
C CYS A 95 5.90 -4.01 9.74
N PRO A 96 7.19 -3.77 10.00
CA PRO A 96 8.18 -4.84 10.19
C PRO A 96 7.84 -5.77 11.34
N MET A 97 8.33 -7.01 11.25
CA MET A 97 8.26 -7.98 12.33
C MET A 97 9.41 -7.71 13.32
N GLU A 98 9.08 -7.46 14.58
CA GLU A 98 10.03 -7.23 15.66
C GLU A 98 9.82 -8.30 16.74
N ALA A 99 10.88 -9.03 17.09
CA ALA A 99 10.82 -10.15 18.05
C ALA A 99 9.69 -11.17 17.74
N GLY A 100 9.41 -11.42 16.46
CA GLY A 100 8.37 -12.35 16.01
C GLY A 100 6.94 -11.81 16.07
N GLN A 101 6.76 -10.50 16.31
CA GLN A 101 5.44 -9.86 16.35
C GLN A 101 5.41 -8.58 15.51
N ARG A 102 4.25 -8.25 14.94
CA ARG A 102 3.98 -6.96 14.31
C ARG A 102 3.10 -6.09 15.17
N THR A 103 3.43 -4.80 15.24
CA THR A 103 2.54 -3.78 15.80
C THR A 103 1.74 -3.13 14.67
N VAL A 104 0.61 -3.75 14.31
CA VAL A 104 -0.27 -3.23 13.26
C VAL A 104 -1.03 -2.00 13.77
N ARG A 105 -0.67 -0.82 13.24
CA ARG A 105 -1.29 0.47 13.60
C ARG A 105 -2.73 0.58 13.08
N ASN A 106 -3.40 1.69 13.34
CA ASN A 106 -4.72 1.99 12.79
C ASN A 106 -4.77 1.90 11.26
N ASP A 107 -5.94 1.54 10.71
CA ASP A 107 -6.17 1.28 9.28
C ASP A 107 -5.63 2.39 8.37
N TYR A 108 -5.82 3.66 8.72
CA TYR A 108 -5.41 4.82 7.90
C TYR A 108 -3.91 4.92 7.60
N HIS A 109 -3.06 4.09 8.23
CA HIS A 109 -1.64 3.99 7.88
C HIS A 109 -1.39 3.10 6.66
N TYR A 110 -2.32 2.19 6.33
CA TYR A 110 -2.20 1.15 5.32
C TYR A 110 -3.34 1.15 4.30
N VAL A 111 -4.52 1.65 4.69
CA VAL A 111 -5.68 1.85 3.82
C VAL A 111 -5.81 3.33 3.55
N PHE A 112 -5.65 3.72 2.30
CA PHE A 112 -5.64 5.12 1.90
C PHE A 112 -7.06 5.67 1.78
N GLU A 113 -7.30 6.82 2.42
CA GLU A 113 -8.58 7.53 2.42
C GLU A 113 -8.40 8.94 1.84
N PRO A 114 -8.38 9.09 0.50
CA PRO A 114 -8.04 10.36 -0.17
C PRO A 114 -9.01 11.50 0.16
N GLU A 115 -10.28 11.18 0.41
CA GLU A 115 -11.35 12.14 0.68
C GLU A 115 -11.44 12.51 2.17
N ASN A 116 -10.69 11.83 3.05
CA ASN A 116 -10.73 12.08 4.48
C ASN A 116 -9.57 13.01 4.89
N PRO A 117 -9.84 14.31 5.16
CA PRO A 117 -8.80 15.29 5.42
C PRO A 117 -8.01 15.00 6.70
N ARG A 118 -8.54 14.18 7.61
CA ARG A 118 -7.85 13.77 8.85
C ARG A 118 -6.93 12.57 8.62
N HIS A 119 -7.18 11.75 7.61
CA HIS A 119 -6.52 10.44 7.46
C HIS A 119 -5.53 10.40 6.30
N TYR A 120 -5.82 11.08 5.18
CA TYR A 120 -5.05 10.92 3.95
C TYR A 120 -3.52 11.13 4.13
N TYR A 121 -3.12 12.13 4.89
CA TYR A 121 -1.69 12.45 5.14
C TYR A 121 -0.99 11.47 6.10
N ARG A 122 -1.72 10.55 6.73
CA ARG A 122 -1.19 9.54 7.68
C ARG A 122 -0.81 8.23 7.00
N HIS A 123 -1.17 8.06 5.73
CA HIS A 123 -0.83 6.88 4.96
C HIS A 123 0.67 6.82 4.67
N LEU A 124 1.31 5.71 5.07
CA LEU A 124 2.77 5.64 5.21
C LEU A 124 3.52 5.79 3.88
N LEU A 125 3.03 5.17 2.81
CA LEU A 125 3.69 5.23 1.49
C LEU A 125 3.29 6.47 0.69
N PHE A 126 2.04 6.91 0.83
CA PHE A 126 1.53 8.07 0.09
C PHE A 126 2.32 9.33 0.44
N ILE A 127 2.57 9.55 1.73
CA ILE A 127 3.30 10.74 2.18
C ILE A 127 4.76 10.72 1.72
N SER A 128 5.39 9.54 1.64
CA SER A 128 6.75 9.39 1.11
C SER A 128 6.82 9.78 -0.38
N TRP A 129 5.87 9.32 -1.19
CA TRP A 129 5.79 9.70 -2.60
C TRP A 129 5.51 11.20 -2.80
N ARG A 130 4.55 11.73 -2.03
CA ARG A 130 4.08 13.13 -2.16
C ARG A 130 5.17 14.16 -1.85
N VAL A 131 6.13 13.84 -0.99
CA VAL A 131 7.25 14.76 -0.65
C VAL A 131 8.08 15.16 -1.87
N LEU A 132 8.14 14.33 -2.92
CA LEU A 132 8.91 14.60 -4.13
C LEU A 132 8.09 15.21 -5.27
N ILE A 133 6.78 15.37 -5.09
CA ILE A 133 5.89 15.99 -6.07
C ILE A 133 5.63 17.42 -5.63
N VAL A 134 6.30 18.34 -6.32
CA VAL A 134 6.14 19.80 -6.18
C VAL A 134 5.31 20.31 -7.35
#